data_AF-A0A0F6MX81-F1
#
_entry.id   AF-A0A0F6MX81-F1
#
_cell.length_a   1.000
_cell.length_b   1.000
_cell.length_c   1.000
_cell.angle_alpha   90.00
_cell.angle_beta   90.00
_cell.angle_gamma   90.00
#
_symmetry.space_group_name_H-M   'P 1'
#
loop_
_entity.id
_entity.type
_entity.pdbx_description
1 polymer ?
#
loop_
_entity_poly.entity_id
_entity_poly.type
_entity_poly.pdbx_seq_one_letter_code
_entity_poly.pdbx_strand_id
1 'polypeptide(L)' 'MSLQKPLMRGMLGKRLRFHLPIAFSLSLLAAIAFKYAVTEPRKQAYADFYKQYDATKEFNAMREAGIFESVRPSEE' A
#
# COMPACT_ATOMS: atom_id res chain seq x y z
N MET A 1 36.33 -0.63 -45.80
CA MET A 1 36.53 -1.40 -44.54
C MET A 1 35.40 -2.41 -44.41
N SER A 2 35.70 -3.68 -44.09
CA SER A 2 34.68 -4.72 -43.90
C SER A 2 34.17 -4.73 -42.47
N LEU A 3 32.86 -4.92 -42.28
CA LEU A 3 32.25 -5.05 -40.95
C LEU A 3 32.74 -6.30 -40.22
N GLN A 4 33.02 -6.18 -38.92
CA GLN A 4 33.36 -7.33 -38.09
C GLN A 4 32.12 -8.20 -37.82
N LYS A 5 32.32 -9.51 -37.71
CA LYS A 5 31.24 -10.47 -37.48
C LYS A 5 30.62 -10.27 -36.09
N PRO A 6 29.30 -10.07 -35.99
CA PRO A 6 28.63 -9.90 -34.71
C PRO A 6 28.49 -11.22 -33.95
N LEU A 7 28.10 -11.13 -32.68
CA LEU A 7 27.75 -12.30 -31.86
C LEU A 7 26.47 -12.96 -32.40
N MET A 8 26.53 -14.23 -32.81
CA MET A 8 25.39 -14.94 -33.44
C MET A 8 24.76 -16.03 -32.56
N ARG A 9 25.31 -16.31 -31.38
CA ARG A 9 24.85 -17.41 -30.49
C ARG A 9 24.72 -16.92 -29.06
N GLY A 10 23.82 -17.54 -28.28
CA GLY A 10 23.66 -17.24 -26.85
C GLY A 10 23.05 -15.87 -26.51
N MET A 11 22.51 -15.15 -27.50
CA MET A 11 21.97 -13.80 -27.32
C MET A 11 20.82 -13.76 -26.31
N LEU A 12 19.94 -14.76 -26.30
CA LEU A 12 18.87 -14.88 -25.31
C LEU A 12 19.41 -15.03 -23.89
N GLY A 13 20.38 -15.93 -23.69
CA GLY A 13 21.01 -16.13 -22.38
C GLY A 13 21.72 -14.88 -21.87
N LYS A 14 22.42 -14.14 -22.76
CA LYS A 14 23.03 -12.85 -22.43
C LYS A 14 21.97 -11.81 -22.01
N ARG A 15 20.86 -11.73 -22.75
CA ARG A 15 19.77 -10.81 -22.43
C ARG A 15 19.11 -11.17 -21.10
N LEU A 16 18.86 -12.46 -20.85
CA LEU A 16 18.24 -12.93 -19.63
C LEU A 16 19.11 -12.64 -18.40
N ARG A 17 20.42 -12.92 -18.46
CA ARG A 17 21.36 -12.62 -17.37
C ARG A 17 21.45 -11.13 -17.05
N PHE A 18 21.24 -10.27 -18.05
CA PHE A 18 21.20 -8.82 -17.84
C PHE A 18 19.88 -8.36 -17.22
N HIS A 19 18.73 -8.85 -17.69
CA HIS A 19 17.42 -8.38 -17.23
C HIS A 19 16.98 -9.01 -15.90
N LEU A 20 17.46 -10.22 -15.56
CA LEU A 20 17.07 -10.89 -14.32
C LEU A 20 17.38 -10.05 -13.07
N PRO A 21 18.63 -9.60 -12.83
CA PRO A 21 18.94 -8.75 -11.69
C PRO A 21 18.09 -7.47 -11.66
N ILE A 22 17.90 -6.83 -12.83
CA ILE A 22 17.08 -5.61 -12.95
C ILE A 22 15.64 -5.88 -12.51
N ALA A 23 15.04 -6.97 -12.99
CA ALA A 23 13.67 -7.34 -12.63
C ALA A 23 13.53 -7.59 -11.12
N PHE A 24 14.49 -8.28 -10.50
CA PHE A 24 14.49 -8.50 -9.05
C PHE A 24 14.65 -7.19 -8.27
N SER A 25 15.59 -6.33 -8.67
CA SER A 25 15.78 -5.03 -8.03
C SER A 25 14.53 -4.15 -8.12
N LEU A 26 13.90 -4.07 -9.30
CA LEU A 26 12.67 -3.31 -9.49
C LEU A 26 11.51 -3.87 -8.67
N SER A 27 11.38 -5.19 -8.61
CA SER A 27 10.34 -5.85 -7.81
C SER A 27 10.50 -5.55 -6.32
N LEU A 28 11.74 -5.61 -5.81
CA LEU A 28 12.02 -5.30 -4.41
C LEU A 28 11.77 -3.83 -4.08
N LEU A 29 12.19 -2.92 -4.97
CA LEU A 29 11.92 -1.48 -4.83
C LEU A 29 10.42 -1.20 -4.79
N ALA A 30 9.64 -1.82 -5.68
CA ALA A 30 8.19 -1.68 -5.69
C ALA A 30 7.55 -2.18 -4.39
N ALA A 31 8.01 -3.33 -3.86
CA ALA A 31 7.53 -3.87 -2.60
C ALA A 31 7.83 -2.94 -1.41
N ILE A 32 9.05 -2.39 -1.34
CA ILE A 32 9.45 -1.44 -0.30
C ILE A 32 8.62 -0.16 -0.42
N ALA A 33 8.48 0.39 -1.62
CA ALA A 33 7.68 1.59 -1.86
C ALA A 33 6.24 1.39 -1.41
N PHE A 34 5.60 0.27 -1.77
CA PHE A 34 4.24 -0.01 -1.37
C PHE A 34 4.10 -0.18 0.16
N LYS A 35 5.05 -0.84 0.80
CA LYS A 35 5.04 -1.01 2.26
C LYS A 35 5.01 0.35 2.97
N TYR A 36 5.92 1.27 2.61
CA TYR A 36 6.05 2.55 3.31
C TYR A 36 5.07 3.62 2.84
N ALA A 37 4.64 3.59 1.58
CA ALA A 37 3.68 4.58 1.06
C ALA A 37 2.23 4.23 1.38
N VAL A 38 1.90 2.94 1.53
CA VAL A 38 0.51 2.49 1.69
C VAL A 38 0.29 1.71 2.97
N THR A 39 1.06 0.64 3.18
CA THR A 39 0.79 -0.30 4.27
C THR A 39 1.05 0.32 5.65
N GLU A 40 2.21 0.92 5.87
CA GLU A 40 2.57 1.51 7.16
C GLU A 40 1.72 2.74 7.50
N PRO A 41 1.49 3.71 6.60
CA PRO A 41 0.61 4.85 6.89
C PRO A 41 -0.81 4.42 7.22
N ARG A 42 -1.33 3.38 6.54
CA ARG A 42 -2.65 2.83 6.86
C ARG A 42 -2.68 2.25 8.27
N LYS A 43 -1.73 1.38 8.63
CA LYS A 43 -1.64 0.82 9.99
C LYS A 43 -1.54 1.92 11.04
N GLN A 44 -0.70 2.91 10.78
CA GLN A 44 -0.50 4.05 11.67
C GLN A 44 -1.79 4.86 11.83
N ALA A 45 -2.52 5.13 10.75
CA ALA A 45 -3.81 5.85 10.81
C ALA A 45 -4.86 5.12 11.65
N TYR A 46 -4.97 3.79 11.53
CA TYR A 46 -5.84 3.00 12.41
C TYR A 46 -5.39 3.06 13.86
N ALA A 47 -4.09 2.92 14.13
CA ALA A 47 -3.56 3.02 15.47
C ALA A 47 -3.82 4.41 16.07
N ASP A 48 -3.62 5.47 15.30
CA ASP A 48 -3.81 6.86 15.73
C ASP A 48 -5.28 7.18 16.00
N PHE A 49 -6.20 6.65 15.19
CA PHE A 49 -7.63 6.73 15.46
C PHE A 49 -7.98 6.12 16.82
N TYR A 50 -7.56 4.86 17.06
CA TYR A 50 -7.90 4.16 18.29
C TYR A 50 -7.19 4.67 19.55
N LYS A 51 -6.08 5.41 19.42
CA LYS A 51 -5.40 6.00 20.59
C LYS A 51 -6.27 6.95 21.41
N GLN A 52 -7.19 7.65 20.74
CA GLN A 52 -8.04 8.66 21.38
C GLN A 52 -9.54 8.38 21.18
N TYR A 53 -9.88 7.23 20.60
CA TYR A 53 -11.26 6.87 20.31
C TYR A 53 -12.02 6.55 21.60
N ASP A 54 -13.06 7.33 21.87
CA ASP A 54 -14.05 7.07 22.92
C ASP A 54 -15.35 6.62 22.26
N ALA A 55 -15.62 5.32 22.36
CA ALA A 55 -16.80 4.69 21.78
C ALA A 55 -18.11 5.27 22.33
N THR A 56 -18.15 5.66 23.60
CA THR A 56 -19.36 6.19 24.24
C THR A 56 -19.64 7.60 23.74
N LYS A 57 -18.59 8.42 23.62
CA LYS A 57 -18.70 9.78 23.09
C LYS A 57 -19.19 9.77 21.64
N GLU A 58 -18.57 8.95 20.79
CA GLU A 58 -18.96 8.82 19.38
C GLU A 58 -20.36 8.23 19.23
N PHE A 59 -20.71 7.22 20.05
CA PHE A 59 -22.08 6.71 20.13
C PHE A 59 -23.09 7.80 20.50
N ASN A 60 -22.82 8.60 21.52
CA ASN A 60 -23.72 9.67 21.93
C ASN A 60 -23.87 10.74 20.83
N ALA A 61 -22.77 11.13 20.16
CA ALA A 61 -22.83 12.05 19.04
C ALA A 61 -23.71 11.51 17.90
N MET A 62 -23.58 10.22 17.59
CA MET A 62 -24.43 9.53 16.62
C MET A 62 -25.90 9.45 17.09
N ARG A 63 -26.13 9.12 18.36
CA ARG A 63 -27.47 9.05 18.95
C ARG A 63 -28.20 10.39 18.88
N GLU A 64 -27.53 11.48 19.22
CA GLU A 64 -28.11 12.84 19.12
C GLU A 64 -28.38 13.24 17.67
N ALA A 65 -27.56 12.78 16.72
CA ALA A 65 -27.82 12.98 15.30
C ALA A 65 -29.01 12.16 14.78
N GLY A 66 -29.63 11.32 15.61
CA GLY A 66 -30.84 10.56 15.26
C GLY A 66 -30.60 9.44 14.27
N ILE A 67 -29.36 8.95 14.12
CA ILE A 67 -29.05 7.92 13.12
C ILE A 67 -29.50 6.52 13.54
N PHE A 68 -29.79 6.30 14.82
CA PHE A 68 -30.16 4.99 15.34
C PHE A 68 -31.68 4.80 15.37
N GLU A 69 -32.15 3.67 14.88
CA GLU A 69 -33.55 3.25 15.03
C GLU A 69 -33.83 2.65 16.42
N SER A 70 -32.82 2.02 17.02
CA SER A 70 -32.94 1.30 18.30
C SER A 70 -32.83 2.20 19.53
N VAL A 71 -32.25 3.39 19.39
CA VAL A 71 -32.03 4.33 20.50
C VAL A 71 -32.32 5.75 20.01
N ARG A 72 -33.24 6.44 20.68
CA ARG A 72 -33.62 7.81 20.33
C ARG A 72 -32.58 8.84 20.83
N PRO A 73 -32.47 10.01 20.18
CA PRO A 73 -31.79 11.18 20.74
C PRO A 73 -32.24 11.46 22.17
N SER A 74 -31.40 12.08 23.01
CA SER A 74 -31.94 12.61 24.26
C SER A 74 -32.88 13.73 23.87
N GLU A 75 -34.17 13.54 24.13
CA GLU A 75 -35.07 14.68 24.20
C GLU A 75 -34.56 15.57 25.34
N GLU A 76 -34.32 16.86 25.06
CA GLU A 76 -34.17 17.88 26.10
C GLU A 76 -35.44 17.95 26.96
#